data_AF-A0A1I8I314-F1
#
_entry.id   AF-A0A1I8I314-F1
#
_cell.length_a   1.000
_cell.length_b   1.000
_cell.length_c   1.000
_cell.angle_alpha   90.00
_cell.angle_beta   90.00
_cell.angle_gamma   90.00
#
_symmetry.space_group_name_H-M   'P 1'
#
loop_
_entity.id
_entity.type
_entity.pdbx_description
1 polymer ?
#
loop_
_entity_poly.entity_id
_entity_poly.type
_entity_poly.pdbx_seq_one_letter_code
_entity_poly.pdbx_strand_id
1 'polypeptide(L)'
;MQAALKRRSLSFNSSSARSSPQPSRLRNPLGFLKMSPGLPSVDENLFYMRKGTNGFEELKRYIKQGNDLCKDLAAVLNERCELEQNYARSLSKISQKMSKVASTCAGTVANSWGSVAEAMKREAEVRQEFASNMAD
;
A
#
# COMPACT_ATOMS: atom_id res chain seq x y z
N MET A 1 -49.89 -14.33 34.98
CA MET A 1 -49.32 -13.23 35.79
C MET A 1 -47.89 -12.98 35.30
N GLN A 2 -47.67 -11.92 34.52
CA GLN A 2 -46.84 -10.74 34.85
C GLN A 2 -45.36 -11.10 35.16
N ALA A 3 -44.43 -10.93 34.21
CA ALA A 3 -43.73 -9.69 33.82
C ALA A 3 -42.67 -9.22 34.83
N ALA A 4 -41.40 -9.20 34.41
CA ALA A 4 -40.38 -8.25 34.89
C ALA A 4 -39.12 -8.27 34.01
N LEU A 5 -39.16 -7.57 32.87
CA LEU A 5 -37.97 -7.11 32.16
C LEU A 5 -37.21 -6.12 33.06
N LYS A 6 -36.01 -6.48 33.52
CA LYS A 6 -35.12 -5.55 34.20
C LYS A 6 -34.42 -4.67 33.15
N ARG A 7 -35.02 -3.51 32.85
CA ARG A 7 -34.43 -2.47 32.00
C ARG A 7 -33.08 -2.05 32.59
N ARG A 8 -31.99 -2.27 31.86
CA ARG A 8 -30.67 -1.71 32.17
C ARG A 8 -30.71 -0.22 31.83
N SER A 9 -30.77 0.62 32.86
CA SER A 9 -30.63 2.07 32.76
C SER A 9 -29.27 2.40 32.15
N LEU A 10 -29.27 3.05 30.98
CA LEU A 10 -28.09 3.69 30.41
C LEU A 10 -28.06 5.11 30.98
N SER A 11 -27.26 5.34 32.01
CA SER A 11 -26.93 6.68 32.46
C SER A 11 -26.04 7.34 31.40
N PHE A 12 -26.61 8.31 30.68
CA PHE A 12 -25.89 9.19 29.77
C PHE A 12 -25.07 10.18 30.62
N ASN A 13 -23.77 9.92 30.76
CA ASN A 13 -22.86 10.84 31.44
C ASN A 13 -22.43 11.92 30.43
N SER A 14 -23.01 13.11 30.55
CA SER A 14 -22.59 14.31 29.84
C SER A 14 -21.45 14.98 30.59
N SER A 15 -20.48 15.49 29.82
CA SER A 15 -19.43 16.46 30.18
C SER A 15 -18.03 15.88 30.45
N SER A 16 -17.18 15.94 29.41
CA SER A 16 -15.83 16.50 29.53
C SER A 16 -15.23 16.86 28.16
N ALA A 17 -14.95 18.15 27.99
CA ALA A 17 -13.94 18.77 27.15
C ALA A 17 -13.83 18.36 25.67
N ARG A 18 -14.43 19.19 24.82
CA ARG A 18 -14.16 19.30 23.39
C ARG A 18 -12.71 19.79 23.18
N SER A 19 -11.75 18.89 22.97
CA SER A 19 -10.43 19.28 22.47
C SER A 19 -10.56 19.67 20.99
N SER A 20 -10.29 20.95 20.71
CA SER A 20 -10.27 21.52 19.36
C SER A 20 -9.38 20.68 18.42
N PRO A 21 -9.79 20.37 17.17
CA PRO A 21 -8.89 19.75 16.21
C PRO A 21 -7.81 20.77 15.84
N GLN A 22 -6.57 20.51 16.25
CA GLN A 22 -5.42 21.24 15.72
C GLN A 22 -5.39 21.01 14.21
N PRO A 23 -5.36 22.06 13.37
CA PRO A 23 -5.17 21.88 11.94
C PRO A 23 -3.76 21.30 11.76
N SER A 24 -3.70 20.04 11.32
CA SER A 24 -2.49 19.41 10.84
C SER A 24 -1.90 20.32 9.77
N ARG A 25 -0.80 21.01 10.09
CA ARG A 25 0.01 21.72 9.11
C ARG A 25 0.54 20.65 8.15
N LEU A 26 -0.21 20.40 7.08
CA LEU A 26 0.31 19.77 5.88
C LEU A 26 1.48 20.67 5.45
N ARG A 27 2.69 20.24 5.80
CA ARG A 27 3.92 20.88 5.37
C ARG A 27 3.87 20.84 3.85
N ASN A 28 3.64 21.99 3.24
CA ASN A 28 3.54 22.10 1.79
C ASN A 28 4.90 21.69 1.20
N PRO A 29 5.00 20.56 0.47
CA PRO A 29 6.27 20.04 -0.03
C PRO A 29 6.92 20.95 -1.09
N LEU A 30 6.16 21.95 -1.57
CA LEU A 30 6.57 22.92 -2.59
C LEU A 30 6.99 24.29 -2.01
N GLY A 31 7.12 24.42 -0.69
CA GLY A 31 7.55 25.68 -0.06
C GLY A 31 8.91 26.20 -0.51
N PHE A 32 9.75 25.33 -1.09
CA PHE A 32 11.07 25.70 -1.64
C PHE A 32 10.98 26.49 -2.96
N LEU A 33 9.87 26.39 -3.71
CA LEU A 33 9.73 27.08 -4.99
C LEU A 33 9.50 28.59 -4.85
N LYS A 34 9.33 29.11 -3.62
CA LYS A 34 9.25 30.55 -3.36
C LYS A 34 10.65 31.15 -3.17
N MET A 35 11.55 30.92 -4.13
CA MET A 35 12.78 31.71 -4.27
C MET A 35 12.54 32.71 -5.40
N SER A 36 11.96 33.87 -5.07
CA SER A 36 11.93 35.01 -5.98
C SER A 36 13.34 35.59 -6.09
N PRO A 37 13.86 35.90 -7.30
CA PRO A 37 15.20 36.41 -7.48
C PRO A 37 15.24 37.91 -7.14
N GLY A 38 15.45 38.22 -5.87
CA GLY A 38 15.84 39.54 -5.38
C GLY A 38 17.19 39.44 -4.71
N LEU A 39 18.06 40.44 -4.90
CA LEU A 39 19.43 40.47 -4.37
C LEU A 39 19.48 40.05 -2.89
N PRO A 40 20.40 39.16 -2.50
CA PRO A 40 20.44 38.65 -1.14
C PRO A 40 20.93 39.72 -0.15
N SER A 41 20.15 39.90 0.93
CA SER A 41 20.50 40.75 2.07
C SER A 41 21.77 40.23 2.78
N VAL A 42 22.52 41.11 3.46
CA VAL A 42 23.68 40.74 4.28
C VAL A 42 23.32 39.69 5.36
N ASP A 43 22.06 39.68 5.80
CA ASP A 43 21.50 38.67 6.71
C ASP A 43 21.33 37.30 6.04
N GLU A 44 21.05 37.29 4.73
CA GLU A 44 20.92 36.07 3.91
C GLU A 44 22.30 35.44 3.64
N ASN A 45 23.36 36.25 3.47
CA ASN A 45 24.73 35.75 3.42
C ASN A 45 25.12 35.02 4.72
N LEU A 46 24.60 35.47 5.88
CA LEU A 46 24.80 34.76 7.15
C LEU A 46 24.01 33.45 7.21
N PHE A 47 22.83 33.38 6.58
CA PHE A 47 22.05 32.15 6.43
C PHE A 47 22.76 31.10 5.55
N TYR A 48 23.35 31.53 4.42
CA TYR A 48 24.16 30.65 3.56
C TYR A 48 25.51 30.26 4.21
N MET A 49 26.15 31.17 4.95
CA MET A 49 27.42 30.89 5.64
C MET A 49 27.23 30.03 6.90
N ARG A 50 26.08 30.11 7.58
CA ARG A 50 25.73 29.21 8.71
C ARG A 50 25.37 27.78 8.27
N LYS A 51 24.88 27.62 7.03
CA LYS A 51 24.78 26.30 6.37
C LYS A 51 26.08 25.87 5.66
N GLY A 52 27.08 26.75 5.63
CA GLY A 52 28.27 26.71 4.78
C GLY A 52 29.32 25.65 5.08
N THR A 53 29.09 24.73 6.02
CA THR A 53 29.99 23.59 6.26
C THR A 53 29.30 22.22 6.24
N ASN A 54 27.96 22.17 6.29
CA ASN A 54 27.22 20.90 6.34
C ASN A 54 26.24 20.69 5.17
N GLY A 55 25.94 21.71 4.35
CA GLY A 55 24.94 21.60 3.27
C GLY A 55 25.30 20.57 2.18
N PHE A 56 26.57 20.51 1.78
CA PHE A 56 27.04 19.49 0.83
C PHE A 56 26.93 18.06 1.40
N GLU A 57 27.33 17.88 2.67
CA GLU A 57 27.24 16.58 3.35
C GLU A 57 25.78 16.17 3.59
N GLU A 58 24.87 17.11 3.86
CA GLU A 58 23.41 16.85 3.90
C GLU A 58 22.88 16.40 2.53
N LEU A 59 23.23 17.10 1.45
CA LEU A 59 22.83 16.71 0.10
C LEU A 59 23.37 15.33 -0.27
N LYS A 60 24.64 15.05 0.02
CA LYS A 60 25.28 13.75 -0.20
C LYS A 60 24.58 12.63 0.57
N ARG A 61 24.24 12.86 1.84
CA ARG A 61 23.44 11.91 2.64
C ARG A 61 22.05 11.69 2.04
N TYR A 62 21.38 12.75 1.59
CA TYR A 62 20.06 12.68 0.97
C TYR A 62 20.08 11.86 -0.32
N ILE A 63 21.06 12.11 -1.21
CA ILE A 63 21.23 11.33 -2.44
C ILE A 63 21.50 9.85 -2.13
N LYS A 64 22.40 9.57 -1.16
CA LYS A 64 22.66 8.21 -0.71
C LYS A 64 21.41 7.52 -0.19
N GLN A 65 20.64 8.21 0.65
CA GLN A 65 19.37 7.69 1.17
C GLN A 65 18.36 7.40 0.06
N GLY A 66 18.27 8.27 -0.96
CA GLY A 66 17.46 8.02 -2.14
C GLY A 66 17.88 6.75 -2.88
N ASN A 67 19.19 6.53 -3.05
CA ASN A 67 19.71 5.31 -3.67
C ASN A 67 19.41 4.05 -2.84
N ASP A 68 19.55 4.12 -1.53
CA ASP A 68 19.26 2.99 -0.64
C ASP A 68 17.75 2.69 -0.62
N LEU A 69 16.89 3.71 -0.63
CA LEU A 69 15.44 3.54 -0.79
C LEU A 69 15.08 2.84 -2.10
N CYS A 70 15.70 3.22 -3.23
CA CYS A 70 15.43 2.55 -4.51
C CYS A 70 15.80 1.07 -4.48
N LYS A 71 16.88 0.69 -3.78
CA LYS A 71 17.25 -0.73 -3.60
C LYS A 71 16.21 -1.48 -2.76
N ASP A 72 15.76 -0.87 -1.66
CA ASP A 72 14.74 -1.45 -0.79
C ASP A 72 13.42 -1.62 -1.54
N LEU A 73 13.01 -0.61 -2.32
CA LEU A 73 11.81 -0.70 -3.16
C LEU A 73 11.92 -1.82 -4.21
N ALA A 74 13.08 -1.94 -4.88
CA ALA A 74 13.31 -3.02 -5.83
C ALA A 74 13.21 -4.40 -5.16
N ALA A 75 13.78 -4.56 -3.95
CA ALA A 75 13.69 -5.80 -3.19
C ALA A 75 12.23 -6.15 -2.83
N VAL A 76 11.47 -5.18 -2.30
CA VAL A 76 10.06 -5.37 -1.94
C VAL A 76 9.20 -5.72 -3.16
N LEU A 77 9.42 -5.07 -4.30
CA LEU A 77 8.69 -5.37 -5.53
C LEU A 77 9.05 -6.76 -6.08
N ASN A 78 10.31 -7.18 -5.97
CA ASN A 78 10.71 -8.53 -6.36
C ASN A 78 10.04 -9.60 -5.48
N GLU A 79 10.03 -9.42 -4.15
CA GLU A 79 9.30 -10.32 -3.24
C GLU A 79 7.81 -10.40 -3.60
N ARG A 80 7.19 -9.25 -3.94
CA ARG A 80 5.79 -9.21 -4.39
C ARG A 80 5.60 -9.98 -5.70
N CYS A 81 6.50 -9.83 -6.67
CA CYS A 81 6.46 -10.57 -7.92
C CYS A 81 6.52 -12.08 -7.67
N GLU A 82 7.46 -12.55 -6.84
CA GLU A 82 7.59 -13.96 -6.49
C GLU A 82 6.33 -14.54 -5.84
N LEU A 83 5.68 -13.77 -4.95
CA LEU A 83 4.41 -14.15 -4.33
C LEU A 83 3.28 -14.30 -5.36
N GLU A 84 3.13 -13.35 -6.28
CA GLU A 84 2.09 -13.42 -7.31
C GLU A 84 2.34 -14.60 -8.28
N GLN A 85 3.59 -14.85 -8.65
CA GLN A 85 3.95 -16.04 -9.45
C GLN A 85 3.61 -17.33 -8.71
N ASN A 86 3.89 -17.43 -7.41
CA ASN A 86 3.57 -18.59 -6.59
C ASN A 86 2.05 -18.80 -6.48
N TYR A 87 1.30 -17.71 -6.34
CA TYR A 87 -0.17 -17.74 -6.31
C TYR A 87 -0.74 -18.25 -7.64
N ALA A 88 -0.28 -17.69 -8.77
CA ALA A 88 -0.67 -18.12 -10.12
C ALA A 88 -0.40 -19.62 -10.33
N ARG A 89 0.82 -20.09 -10.01
CA ARG A 89 1.20 -21.52 -10.10
C ARG A 89 0.28 -22.41 -9.26
N SER A 90 -0.08 -21.96 -8.07
CA SER A 90 -0.94 -22.72 -7.16
C SER A 90 -2.39 -22.78 -7.66
N LEU A 91 -2.94 -21.66 -8.15
CA LEU A 91 -4.25 -21.64 -8.80
C LEU A 91 -4.31 -22.57 -10.01
N SER A 92 -3.31 -22.55 -10.89
CA SER A 92 -3.25 -23.46 -12.04
C SER A 92 -3.26 -24.94 -11.62
N LYS A 93 -2.53 -25.29 -10.55
CA LYS A 93 -2.57 -26.66 -9.99
C LYS A 93 -3.93 -27.04 -9.44
N ILE A 94 -4.62 -26.12 -8.75
CA ILE A 94 -5.96 -26.37 -8.20
C ILE A 94 -6.98 -26.49 -9.34
N SER A 95 -6.90 -25.62 -10.34
CA SER A 95 -7.71 -25.68 -11.55
C SER A 95 -7.61 -27.05 -12.22
N GLN A 96 -6.40 -27.54 -12.48
CA GLN A 96 -6.18 -28.88 -13.07
C GLN A 96 -6.80 -30.01 -12.23
N LYS A 97 -6.64 -29.96 -10.89
CA LYS A 97 -7.26 -30.95 -9.99
C LYS A 97 -8.79 -30.88 -10.06
N MET A 98 -9.35 -29.66 -10.10
CA MET A 98 -10.79 -29.45 -10.19
C MET A 98 -11.34 -29.93 -11.54
N SER A 99 -10.67 -29.67 -12.66
CA SER A 99 -11.05 -30.20 -13.98
C SER A 99 -11.11 -31.72 -13.97
N LYS A 100 -10.16 -32.38 -13.28
CA LYS A 100 -10.18 -33.84 -13.12
C LYS A 100 -11.39 -34.31 -12.31
N VAL A 101 -11.70 -33.67 -11.18
CA VAL A 101 -12.90 -33.97 -10.39
C VAL A 101 -14.17 -33.77 -11.23
N ALA A 102 -14.27 -32.66 -11.97
CA ALA A 102 -15.40 -32.35 -12.83
C ALA A 102 -15.67 -33.46 -13.87
N SER A 103 -14.61 -34.05 -14.43
CA SER A 103 -14.71 -35.15 -15.41
C SER A 103 -15.31 -36.44 -14.86
N THR A 104 -15.32 -36.62 -13.54
CA THR A 104 -15.95 -37.78 -12.87
C THR A 104 -17.43 -37.54 -12.51
N CYS A 105 -17.90 -36.31 -12.63
CA CYS A 105 -19.28 -35.92 -12.39
C CYS A 105 -20.11 -36.00 -13.68
N ALA A 106 -21.44 -36.04 -13.54
CA ALA A 106 -22.36 -36.01 -14.68
C ALA A 106 -23.26 -34.77 -14.66
N GLY A 107 -23.71 -34.37 -15.85
CA GLY A 107 -24.71 -33.31 -16.02
C GLY A 107 -24.24 -31.94 -15.54
N THR A 108 -25.16 -31.18 -14.95
CA THR A 108 -24.94 -29.79 -14.54
C THR A 108 -23.85 -29.63 -13.48
N VAL A 109 -23.65 -30.63 -12.61
CA VAL A 109 -22.60 -30.61 -11.59
C VAL A 109 -21.21 -30.61 -12.22
N ALA A 110 -21.01 -31.42 -13.27
CA ALA A 110 -19.76 -31.42 -14.03
C ALA A 110 -19.49 -30.04 -14.66
N ASN A 111 -20.53 -29.43 -15.24
CA ASN A 111 -20.42 -28.10 -15.85
C ASN A 111 -20.10 -27.01 -14.82
N SER A 112 -20.74 -27.05 -13.64
CA SER A 112 -20.47 -26.10 -12.56
C SER A 112 -19.02 -26.19 -12.09
N TRP A 113 -18.50 -27.40 -11.83
CA TRP A 113 -17.10 -27.58 -11.42
C TRP A 113 -16.11 -27.23 -12.54
N GLY A 114 -16.44 -27.54 -13.79
CA GLY A 114 -15.66 -27.11 -14.95
C GLY A 114 -15.57 -25.59 -15.06
N SER A 115 -16.68 -24.87 -14.82
CA SER A 115 -16.71 -23.41 -14.82
C SER A 115 -15.84 -22.81 -13.70
N VAL A 116 -15.86 -23.40 -12.50
CA VAL A 116 -14.99 -22.99 -11.39
C VAL A 116 -13.52 -23.23 -11.73
N ALA A 117 -13.18 -24.37 -12.32
CA ALA A 117 -11.81 -24.68 -12.74
C ALA A 117 -11.30 -23.66 -13.78
N GLU A 118 -12.14 -23.29 -14.75
CA GLU A 118 -11.80 -22.31 -15.77
C GLU A 118 -11.65 -20.89 -15.19
N ALA A 119 -12.50 -20.52 -14.22
CA ALA A 119 -12.35 -19.25 -13.51
C ALA A 119 -11.00 -19.16 -12.76
N MET A 120 -10.59 -20.23 -12.08
CA MET A 120 -9.28 -20.32 -11.42
C MET A 120 -8.13 -20.22 -12.42
N LYS A 121 -8.26 -20.84 -13.60
CA LYS A 121 -7.25 -20.77 -14.66
C LYS A 121 -7.07 -19.35 -15.19
N ARG A 122 -8.18 -18.67 -15.53
CA ARG A 122 -8.14 -17.26 -15.94
C ARG A 122 -7.56 -16.35 -14.87
N GLU A 123 -7.91 -16.56 -13.60
CA GLU A 123 -7.30 -15.78 -12.52
C GLU A 123 -5.79 -16.03 -12.46
N ALA A 124 -5.33 -17.28 -12.61
CA ALA A 124 -3.90 -17.58 -12.66
C ALA A 124 -3.17 -16.85 -13.81
N GLU A 125 -3.77 -16.79 -15.00
CA GLU A 125 -3.23 -16.07 -16.16
C GLU A 125 -3.08 -14.56 -15.88
N VAL A 126 -4.12 -13.93 -15.31
CA VAL A 126 -4.08 -12.50 -14.91
C VAL A 126 -2.98 -12.24 -13.88
N ARG A 127 -2.81 -13.13 -12.90
CA ARG A 127 -1.75 -13.00 -11.89
C ARG A 127 -0.36 -13.19 -12.46
N GLN A 128 -0.20 -14.06 -13.45
CA GLN A 128 1.07 -14.26 -14.15
C GLN A 128 1.45 -13.04 -14.97
N GLU A 129 0.49 -12.46 -15.70
CA GLU A 129 0.70 -11.20 -16.45
C GLU A 129 1.05 -10.05 -15.50
N PHE A 130 0.32 -9.91 -14.39
CA PHE A 130 0.62 -8.92 -13.36
C PHE A 130 2.03 -9.07 -12.79
N ALA A 131 2.46 -10.31 -12.50
CA ALA A 131 3.80 -10.57 -12.02
C ALA A 131 4.89 -10.26 -13.06
N SER A 132 4.65 -10.59 -14.33
CA SER A 132 5.55 -10.24 -15.44
C SER A 132 5.76 -8.74 -15.54
N ASN A 133 4.66 -7.98 -15.53
CA ASN A 133 4.68 -6.52 -15.64
C ASN A 133 5.35 -5.81 -14.45
N MET A 134 5.51 -6.48 -13.31
CA MET A 134 6.25 -5.96 -12.14
C MET A 134 7.72 -6.35 -12.15
N ALA A 135 8.09 -7.39 -12.90
CA ALA A 135 9.48 -7.85 -13.00
C ALA A 135 10.27 -7.07 -14.08
N ASP A 136 9.57 -6.55 -15.08
CA ASP A 136 10.10 -5.67 -16.13
C ASP A 136 10.28 -4.22 -15.65
#